data_AF-A0A1Y4DCV0-F1
#
_entry.id   AF-A0A1Y4DCV0-F1
#
_cell.length_a   1.000
_cell.length_b   1.000
_cell.length_c   1.000
_cell.angle_alpha   90.00
_cell.angle_beta   90.00
_cell.angle_gamma   90.00
#
_symmetry.space_group_name_H-M   'P 1'
#
loop_
_entity.id
_entity.type
_entity.pdbx_description
1 polymer ?
#
loop_
_entity_poly.entity_id
_entity_poly.type
_entity_poly.pdbx_seq_one_letter_code
_entity_poly.pdbx_strand_id
1 'polypeptide(L)'
;MKKGFTLIELLVVVLIIGILASIAMPYYFNAVESARMTEVVMLWGRQKNYVTGKNLTQDQADRLTERLQKSNLKNYTGYAYCRAKDDANEPCWEAVFTLKNPDAHSQYKLTTTRNFLSLACVGLNQAGKEFCESQAGPEEPITLDGEEAYLIR
;
A
#
# COMPACT_ATOMS: atom_id res chain seq x y z
N MET A 1 -38.84 -19.73 37.18
CA MET A 1 -37.65 -20.45 36.68
C MET A 1 -37.15 -19.73 35.44
N LYS A 2 -35.93 -19.19 35.43
CA LYS A 2 -35.37 -18.55 34.22
C LYS A 2 -34.99 -19.67 33.24
N LYS A 3 -35.54 -19.67 32.03
CA LYS A 3 -35.09 -20.55 30.93
C LYS A 3 -33.62 -20.21 30.68
N GLY A 4 -32.73 -21.13 31.03
CA GLY A 4 -31.31 -21.05 30.67
C GLY A 4 -31.12 -21.37 29.20
N PHE A 5 -30.05 -20.83 28.62
CA PHE A 5 -29.61 -21.17 27.26
C PHE A 5 -29.18 -22.64 27.21
N THR A 6 -29.57 -23.39 26.18
CA THR A 6 -29.16 -24.78 26.03
C THR A 6 -27.77 -24.87 25.42
N LEU A 7 -27.05 -25.96 25.73
CA LEU A 7 -25.70 -26.19 25.20
C LEU A 7 -25.70 -26.37 23.67
N ILE A 8 -26.76 -26.97 23.13
CA ILE A 8 -26.93 -27.14 21.68
C ILE A 8 -27.18 -25.82 20.96
N GLU A 9 -27.96 -24.91 21.56
CA GLU A 9 -28.17 -23.56 21.01
C GLU A 9 -26.84 -22.80 20.93
N LEU A 10 -25.99 -22.92 21.96
CA LEU A 10 -24.69 -22.26 21.96
C LEU A 10 -23.74 -22.85 20.89
N LEU A 11 -23.75 -24.17 20.71
CA LEU A 11 -22.90 -24.86 19.74
C LEU A 11 -23.22 -24.43 18.30
N VAL A 12 -24.52 -24.36 17.96
CA VAL A 12 -24.95 -23.91 16.62
C VAL A 12 -24.53 -22.46 16.36
N VAL A 13 -24.64 -21.59 17.37
CA VAL A 13 -24.23 -20.18 17.24
C VAL A 13 -22.72 -20.05 16.97
N VAL A 14 -21.88 -20.76 17.72
CA VAL A 14 -20.42 -20.73 17.52
C VAL A 14 -20.05 -21.27 16.13
N LEU A 15 -20.72 -22.31 15.67
CA LEU A 15 -20.51 -22.87 14.33
C LEU A 15 -20.83 -21.84 13.24
N ILE A 16 -21.97 -21.13 13.34
CA ILE A 16 -22.35 -20.09 12.38
C ILE A 16 -21.35 -18.92 12.41
N ILE A 17 -20.95 -18.46 13.60
CA ILE A 17 -19.94 -17.39 13.73
C ILE A 17 -18.59 -17.81 13.12
N GLY A 18 -18.19 -19.07 13.29
CA GLY A 18 -16.95 -19.59 12.71
C GLY A 18 -16.93 -19.49 11.18
N ILE A 19 -18.01 -19.91 10.52
CA ILE A 19 -18.12 -19.83 9.05
C ILE A 19 -18.09 -18.38 8.57
N LEU A 20 -18.84 -17.48 9.24
CA LEU A 20 -18.87 -16.07 8.88
C LEU A 20 -17.50 -15.40 9.07
N ALA A 21 -16.78 -15.74 10.14
CA ALA A 21 -15.47 -15.18 10.43
C ALA A 21 -14.44 -15.52 9.35
N SER A 22 -14.43 -16.76 8.84
CA SER A 22 -13.51 -17.18 7.77
C SER A 22 -13.70 -16.38 6.47
N ILE A 23 -14.94 -16.02 6.13
CA ILE A 23 -15.23 -15.22 4.94
C ILE A 23 -14.94 -13.74 5.19
N ALA A 24 -15.28 -13.21 6.37
CA ALA A 24 -15.18 -11.78 6.67
C ALA A 24 -13.74 -11.30 6.90
N MET A 25 -12.86 -12.16 7.41
CA MET A 25 -11.49 -11.80 7.77
C MET A 25 -10.66 -11.18 6.63
N PRO A 26 -10.56 -11.74 5.41
CA PRO A 26 -9.80 -11.12 4.32
C PRO A 26 -10.35 -9.75 3.91
N TYR A 27 -11.68 -9.58 3.89
CA TYR A 27 -12.31 -8.29 3.58
C TYR A 27 -12.00 -7.24 4.65
N TYR A 28 -12.00 -7.65 5.93
CA TYR A 28 -11.64 -6.77 7.04
C TYR A 28 -10.21 -6.24 6.90
N PHE A 29 -9.24 -7.12 6.63
CA PHE A 29 -7.85 -6.70 6.44
C PHE A 29 -7.70 -5.76 5.25
N ASN A 30 -8.32 -6.07 4.11
CA ASN A 30 -8.29 -5.19 2.95
C ASN A 30 -8.87 -3.81 3.24
N ALA A 31 -10.00 -3.73 3.95
CA ALA A 31 -10.62 -2.45 4.32
C ALA A 31 -9.71 -1.61 5.25
N VAL A 32 -9.07 -2.25 6.23
CA VAL A 32 -8.11 -1.58 7.13
C VAL A 32 -6.89 -1.08 6.36
N GLU A 33 -6.32 -1.89 5.48
CA GLU A 33 -5.16 -1.51 4.67
C GLU A 33 -5.48 -0.42 3.65
N SER A 34 -6.66 -0.47 3.02
CA SER A 34 -7.15 0.59 2.12
C SER A 34 -7.28 1.93 2.86
N ALA A 35 -7.78 1.92 4.09
CA ALA A 35 -7.87 3.11 4.92
C ALA A 35 -6.48 3.66 5.27
N ARG A 36 -5.49 2.80 5.56
CA ARG A 36 -4.09 3.20 5.78
C ARG A 36 -3.50 3.80 4.51
N MET A 37 -3.67 3.15 3.36
CA MET A 37 -3.14 3.56 2.05
C MET A 37 -3.62 4.97 1.64
N THR A 38 -4.81 5.37 2.08
CA THR A 38 -5.37 6.70 1.81
C THR A 38 -4.43 7.84 2.26
N GLU A 39 -3.66 7.66 3.35
CA GLU A 39 -2.65 8.63 3.80
C GLU A 39 -1.61 8.93 2.70
N VAL A 40 -1.13 7.89 2.03
CA VAL A 40 -0.13 7.98 0.96
C VAL A 40 -0.76 8.56 -0.30
N VAL A 41 -1.96 8.11 -0.68
CA VAL A 41 -2.69 8.66 -1.84
C VAL A 41 -2.91 10.17 -1.70
N MET A 42 -3.32 10.64 -0.52
CA MET A 42 -3.49 12.07 -0.23
C MET A 42 -2.16 12.84 -0.25
N LEU A 43 -1.08 12.25 0.25
CA LEU A 43 0.24 12.88 0.21
C LEU A 43 0.78 12.97 -1.22
N TRP A 44 0.66 11.89 -1.98
CA TRP A 44 1.06 11.81 -3.37
C TRP A 44 0.27 12.81 -4.22
N GLY A 45 -1.05 12.87 -4.10
CA GLY A 45 -1.88 13.84 -4.84
C GLY A 45 -1.47 15.30 -4.59
N ARG A 46 -1.04 15.63 -3.36
CA ARG A 46 -0.52 16.98 -3.03
C ARG A 46 0.86 17.27 -3.61
N GLN A 47 1.70 16.25 -3.78
CA GLN A 47 3.10 16.43 -4.21
C GLN A 47 3.35 16.13 -5.69
N LYS A 48 2.46 15.38 -6.35
CA LYS A 48 2.58 14.98 -7.76
C LYS A 48 2.92 16.17 -8.66
N ASN A 49 2.12 17.24 -8.60
CA ASN A 49 2.33 18.43 -9.44
C ASN A 49 3.63 19.19 -9.16
N TYR A 50 4.24 19.01 -7.98
CA TYR A 50 5.49 19.69 -7.63
C TYR A 50 6.73 18.94 -8.14
N VAL A 51 6.65 17.61 -8.24
CA VAL A 51 7.79 16.73 -8.54
C VAL A 51 7.76 16.19 -9.97
N THR A 52 6.57 15.99 -10.54
CA THR A 52 6.41 15.50 -11.91
C THR A 52 7.17 16.35 -12.93
N GLY A 53 7.91 15.69 -13.81
CA GLY A 53 8.63 16.32 -14.92
C GLY A 53 9.98 16.94 -14.52
N LYS A 54 10.40 16.83 -13.26
CA LYS A 54 11.70 17.32 -12.80
C LYS A 54 12.69 16.17 -12.72
N ASN A 55 13.89 16.36 -13.28
CA ASN A 55 15.04 15.53 -12.95
C ASN A 55 15.67 16.10 -11.67
N LEU A 56 15.31 15.51 -10.52
CA LEU A 56 15.84 15.97 -9.23
C LEU A 56 17.34 15.70 -9.17
N THR A 57 18.10 16.62 -8.58
CA THR A 57 19.47 16.32 -8.13
C THR A 57 19.42 15.48 -6.86
N GLN A 58 20.53 14.81 -6.52
CA GLN A 58 20.67 14.05 -5.26
C GLN A 58 20.24 14.89 -4.04
N ASP A 59 20.76 16.12 -3.91
CA ASP A 59 20.41 17.03 -2.80
C ASP A 59 18.91 17.38 -2.75
N GLN A 60 18.24 17.42 -3.90
CA GLN A 60 16.80 17.68 -3.96
C GLN A 60 16.00 16.45 -3.55
N ALA A 61 16.48 15.25 -3.90
CA ALA A 61 15.90 14.00 -3.44
C ALA A 61 16.06 13.79 -1.93
N ASP A 62 17.21 14.15 -1.36
CA ASP A 62 17.43 14.10 0.09
C ASP A 62 16.47 15.02 0.85
N ARG A 63 16.26 16.25 0.33
CA ARG A 63 15.26 17.17 0.87
C ARG A 63 13.83 16.63 0.72
N LEU A 64 13.53 15.96 -0.38
CA LEU A 64 12.22 15.30 -0.57
C LEU A 64 12.04 14.18 0.47
N THR A 65 13.04 13.33 0.66
CA THR A 65 13.05 12.29 1.69
C THR A 65 12.82 12.88 3.07
N GLU A 66 13.52 13.97 3.42
CA GLU A 66 13.33 14.66 4.70
C GLU A 66 11.89 15.18 4.85
N ARG A 67 11.30 15.75 3.78
CA ARG A 67 9.89 16.19 3.77
C ARG A 67 8.91 15.02 3.93
N LEU A 68 9.18 13.89 3.30
CA LEU A 68 8.35 12.68 3.41
C LEU A 68 8.45 12.09 4.82
N GLN A 69 9.64 12.06 5.42
CA GLN A 69 9.84 11.59 6.79
C GLN A 69 9.23 12.53 7.83
N LYS A 70 9.31 13.85 7.62
CA LYS A 70 8.63 14.87 8.45
C LYS A 70 7.13 14.96 8.20
N SER A 71 6.61 14.29 7.16
CA SER A 71 5.17 14.25 6.93
C SER A 71 4.50 13.50 8.08
N ASN A 72 3.34 13.99 8.52
CA ASN A 72 2.56 13.39 9.60
C ASN A 72 1.83 12.10 9.15
N LEU A 73 2.56 11.20 8.49
CA LEU A 73 2.08 9.87 8.12
C LEU A 73 2.09 9.01 9.38
N LYS A 74 0.93 8.51 9.78
CA LYS A 74 0.80 7.70 11.00
C LYS A 74 1.32 6.31 10.75
N ASN A 75 0.95 5.72 9.62
CA ASN A 75 1.18 4.30 9.33
C ASN A 75 2.38 4.06 8.41
N TYR A 76 2.88 5.09 7.74
CA TYR A 76 3.90 4.97 6.69
C TYR A 76 5.17 5.76 6.97
N THR A 77 6.28 5.28 6.41
CA THR A 77 7.53 6.01 6.19
C THR A 77 7.78 6.12 4.70
N GLY A 78 8.11 7.33 4.24
CA GLY A 78 8.43 7.59 2.84
C GLY A 78 9.88 8.01 2.64
N TYR A 79 10.51 7.56 1.57
CA TYR A 79 11.81 8.06 1.12
C TYR A 79 11.87 8.11 -0.40
N ALA A 80 12.68 9.01 -0.94
CA ALA A 80 12.98 9.07 -2.36
C ALA A 80 14.11 8.10 -2.70
N TYR A 81 14.05 7.48 -3.87
CA TYR A 81 15.11 6.64 -4.42
C TYR A 81 15.19 6.84 -5.93
N CYS A 82 16.37 6.65 -6.50
CA CYS A 82 16.57 6.67 -7.95
C CYS A 82 16.40 5.24 -8.47
N ARG A 83 15.38 5.01 -9.29
CA ARG A 83 15.15 3.72 -9.98
C ARG A 83 16.13 3.61 -11.15
N ALA A 84 16.76 2.45 -11.33
CA ALA A 84 17.68 2.23 -12.44
C ALA A 84 16.98 2.45 -13.80
N LYS A 85 17.66 3.13 -14.72
CA LYS A 85 17.16 3.50 -16.05
C LYS A 85 18.19 3.19 -17.11
N ASP A 86 17.70 2.93 -18.32
CA ASP A 86 18.54 2.70 -19.51
C ASP A 86 19.17 4.02 -20.02
N ASP A 87 18.52 5.17 -19.79
CA ASP A 87 19.03 6.51 -20.13
C ASP A 87 19.31 7.33 -18.86
N ALA A 88 20.52 7.88 -18.76
CA ALA A 88 20.98 8.71 -17.64
C ALA A 88 20.33 10.11 -17.59
N ASN A 89 19.75 10.58 -18.70
CA ASN A 89 19.05 11.87 -18.75
C ASN A 89 17.57 11.78 -18.36
N GLU A 90 17.02 10.57 -18.23
CA GLU A 90 15.65 10.39 -17.73
C GLU A 90 15.57 10.66 -16.22
N PRO A 91 14.48 11.29 -15.74
CA PRO A 91 14.24 11.43 -14.31
C PRO A 91 14.06 10.03 -13.70
N CYS A 92 15.01 9.64 -12.85
CA CYS A 92 15.01 8.33 -12.19
C CYS A 92 14.34 8.36 -10.81
N TRP A 93 14.16 9.55 -10.23
CA TRP A 93 13.69 9.68 -8.85
C TRP A 93 12.22 9.27 -8.74
N GLU A 94 11.95 8.46 -7.74
CA GLU A 94 10.62 8.01 -7.33
C GLU A 94 10.57 8.00 -5.80
N ALA A 95 9.38 7.95 -5.22
CA ALA A 95 9.20 7.73 -3.79
C ALA A 95 8.78 6.28 -3.52
N VAL A 96 9.23 5.74 -2.40
CA VAL A 96 8.73 4.50 -1.82
C VAL A 96 8.13 4.83 -0.46
N PHE A 97 6.98 4.25 -0.19
CA PHE A 97 6.30 4.29 1.08
C PHE A 97 6.17 2.86 1.62
N THR A 98 6.71 2.65 2.80
CA THR A 98 6.63 1.38 3.52
C THR A 98 5.81 1.58 4.79
N LEU A 99 5.12 0.53 5.23
CA LEU A 99 4.46 0.55 6.52
C LEU A 99 5.49 0.57 7.66
N LYS A 100 5.20 1.31 8.73
CA LYS A 100 6.05 1.41 9.92
C LYS A 100 6.10 0.10 10.71
N ASN A 101 4.95 -0.55 10.84
CA ASN A 101 4.77 -1.78 11.62
C ASN A 101 3.99 -2.81 10.78
N PRO A 102 4.61 -3.41 9.75
CA PRO A 102 3.95 -4.40 8.93
C PRO A 102 3.78 -5.72 9.70
N ASP A 103 2.60 -6.32 9.58
CA ASP A 103 2.27 -7.68 10.03
C ASP A 103 2.21 -8.65 8.82
N ALA A 104 1.80 -9.89 9.01
CA ALA A 104 1.73 -10.89 7.94
C ALA A 104 0.74 -10.54 6.80
N HIS A 105 -0.29 -9.73 7.07
CA HIS A 105 -1.31 -9.34 6.10
C HIS A 105 -1.01 -7.98 5.43
N SER A 106 -0.05 -7.24 5.94
CA SER A 106 0.33 -5.90 5.49
C SER A 106 1.77 -5.83 4.96
N GLN A 107 2.19 -6.90 4.28
CA GLN A 107 3.49 -6.99 3.60
C GLN A 107 3.39 -6.43 2.17
N TYR A 108 3.31 -5.12 2.03
CA TYR A 108 3.36 -4.43 0.74
C TYR A 108 4.10 -3.09 0.87
N LYS A 109 4.55 -2.56 -0.27
CA LYS A 109 5.08 -1.20 -0.38
C LYS A 109 4.36 -0.46 -1.49
N LEU A 110 4.21 0.85 -1.32
CA LEU A 110 3.68 1.73 -2.36
C LEU A 110 4.86 2.47 -2.97
N THR A 111 4.92 2.55 -4.28
CA THR A 111 5.99 3.28 -4.97
C THR A 111 5.42 4.13 -6.07
N THR A 112 5.97 5.33 -6.25
CA THR A 112 5.63 6.11 -7.42
C THR A 112 6.32 5.54 -8.65
N THR A 113 5.71 5.77 -9.80
CA THR A 113 6.26 5.36 -11.09
C THR A 113 5.89 6.39 -12.14
N ARG A 114 6.55 6.29 -13.30
CA ARG A 114 6.41 7.22 -14.42
C ARG A 114 6.71 8.66 -13.96
N ASN A 115 7.79 8.87 -13.20
CA ASN A 115 8.22 10.16 -12.67
C ASN A 115 7.11 10.81 -11.82
N PHE A 116 6.70 10.11 -10.75
CA PHE A 116 5.63 10.53 -9.84
C PHE A 116 4.23 10.65 -10.46
N LEU A 117 4.03 10.30 -11.75
CA LEU A 117 2.72 10.41 -12.41
C LEU A 117 1.73 9.34 -11.98
N SER A 118 2.22 8.19 -11.53
CA SER A 118 1.38 7.09 -11.07
C SER A 118 1.85 6.59 -9.71
N LEU A 119 0.93 6.03 -8.94
CA LEU A 119 1.22 5.30 -7.72
C LEU A 119 1.02 3.81 -8.01
N ALA A 120 1.96 2.98 -7.60
CA ALA A 120 1.93 1.53 -7.76
C ALA A 120 2.04 0.85 -6.39
N CYS A 121 1.42 -0.32 -6.26
CA CYS A 121 1.50 -1.19 -5.10
C CYS A 121 2.30 -2.43 -5.46
N VAL A 122 3.25 -2.81 -4.61
CA VAL A 122 4.06 -4.02 -4.76
C VAL A 122 3.86 -4.90 -3.54
N GLY A 123 3.36 -6.12 -3.75
CA GLY A 123 3.20 -7.11 -2.70
C GLY A 123 4.54 -7.77 -2.36
N LEU A 124 4.86 -7.86 -1.08
CA LEU A 124 6.08 -8.50 -0.57
C LEU A 124 5.84 -9.95 -0.12
N ASN A 125 4.57 -10.34 -0.01
CA ASN A 125 4.12 -11.73 0.15
C ASN A 125 2.77 -11.94 -0.54
N GLN A 126 2.20 -13.13 -0.42
CA GLN A 126 0.90 -13.48 -1.01
C GLN A 126 -0.25 -12.56 -0.56
N ALA A 127 -0.37 -12.29 0.75
CA ALA A 127 -1.43 -11.43 1.28
C ALA A 127 -1.30 -9.96 0.79
N GLY A 128 -0.07 -9.45 0.73
CA GLY A 128 0.21 -8.13 0.18
C GLY A 128 -0.04 -8.05 -1.32
N LYS A 129 0.23 -9.12 -2.07
CA LYS A 129 -0.10 -9.22 -3.50
C LYS A 129 -1.61 -9.16 -3.71
N GLU A 130 -2.38 -9.97 -2.99
CA GLU A 130 -3.86 -9.95 -3.03
C GLU A 130 -4.42 -8.58 -2.66
N PHE A 131 -3.83 -7.90 -1.68
CA PHE A 131 -4.17 -6.52 -1.35
C PHE A 131 -3.89 -5.59 -2.53
N CYS A 132 -2.68 -5.59 -3.10
CA CYS A 132 -2.34 -4.74 -4.24
C CYS A 132 -3.24 -4.98 -5.47
N GLU A 133 -3.54 -6.24 -5.77
CA GLU A 133 -4.48 -6.64 -6.83
C GLU A 133 -5.87 -6.04 -6.60
N SER A 134 -6.37 -6.06 -5.36
CA SER A 134 -7.67 -5.49 -5.03
C SER A 134 -7.75 -3.97 -5.22
N GLN A 135 -6.61 -3.27 -5.15
CA GLN A 135 -6.49 -1.83 -5.34
C GLN A 135 -6.15 -1.44 -6.79
N ALA A 136 -5.86 -2.42 -7.65
CA ALA A 136 -5.37 -2.20 -9.00
C ALA A 136 -6.40 -1.52 -9.91
N GLY A 137 -5.93 -0.60 -10.74
CA GLY A 137 -6.68 0.02 -11.83
C GLY A 137 -6.95 -0.92 -13.00
N PRO A 138 -7.51 -0.39 -14.10
CA PRO A 138 -7.77 -1.19 -15.30
C PRO A 138 -6.50 -1.52 -16.10
N GLU A 139 -5.37 -0.88 -15.77
CA GLU A 139 -4.08 -1.12 -16.41
C GLU A 139 -3.49 -2.47 -15.96
N GLU A 140 -2.80 -3.14 -16.88
CA GLU A 140 -2.09 -4.38 -16.57
C GLU A 140 -0.96 -4.14 -15.55
N PRO A 141 -0.60 -5.16 -14.73
CA PRO A 141 0.53 -5.08 -13.83
C PRO A 141 1.83 -4.78 -14.59
N ILE A 142 2.67 -3.93 -14.01
CA ILE A 142 3.97 -3.57 -14.56
C ILE A 142 5.08 -4.21 -13.73
N THR A 143 6.28 -4.32 -14.27
CA THR A 143 7.45 -4.79 -13.50
C THR A 143 8.25 -3.59 -13.00
N LEU A 144 8.47 -3.51 -11.68
CA LEU A 144 9.31 -2.50 -11.04
C LEU A 144 10.39 -3.21 -10.22
N ASP A 145 11.67 -2.91 -10.51
CA ASP A 145 12.81 -3.47 -9.78
C ASP A 145 12.81 -5.02 -9.74
N GLY A 146 12.27 -5.67 -10.77
CA GLY A 146 12.13 -7.13 -10.86
C GLY A 146 10.91 -7.71 -10.15
N GLU A 147 10.08 -6.88 -9.53
CA GLU A 147 8.85 -7.27 -8.83
C GLU A 147 7.59 -6.87 -9.62
N GLU A 148 6.52 -7.64 -9.49
CA GLU A 148 5.21 -7.32 -10.07
C GLU A 148 4.55 -6.19 -9.27
N ALA A 149 4.14 -5.13 -9.96
CA ALA A 149 3.58 -3.92 -9.38
C ALA A 149 2.24 -3.57 -10.02
N TYR A 150 1.27 -3.21 -9.19
CA TYR A 150 -0.10 -2.90 -9.59
C TYR A 150 -0.32 -1.41 -9.56
N LEU A 151 -0.69 -0.80 -10.69
CA LEU A 151 -1.02 0.61 -10.74
C LEU A 151 -2.33 0.87 -9.99
N ILE A 152 -2.30 1.79 -9.04
CA ILE A 152 -3.44 2.08 -8.14
C ILE A 152 -4.39 3.05 -8.84
N ARG A 153 -5.69 2.89 -8.60
CA ARG A 153 -6.78 3.75 -9.11
C ARG A 153 -6.69 5.20 -8.64
#